data_AF-A0A920E844-F1
#
_entry.id   AF-A0A920E844-F1
#
_cell.length_a   1.000
_cell.length_b   1.000
_cell.length_c   1.000
_cell.angle_alpha   90.00
_cell.angle_beta   90.00
_cell.angle_gamma   90.00
#
_symmetry.space_group_name_H-M   'P 1'
#
loop_
_entity.id
_entity.type
_entity.pdbx_description
1 polymer ?
#
loop_
_entity_poly.entity_id
_entity_poly.type
_entity_poly.pdbx_seq_one_letter_code
_entity_poly.pdbx_strand_id
1 'polypeptide(L)'
;MIIAIDGPSGSGKSTTARLLAQHLDITHLDTGAMYRVVTWGLKKENININDIASVNSFLEKTNISYKNANEIMLNGELISTEIRKKDITSSVE
;
A
#
# COMPACT_ATOMS: atom_id res chain seq x y z
N MET A 1 11.15 -12.07 9.98
CA MET A 1 10.08 -13.04 10.33
C MET A 1 8.89 -12.77 9.42
N ILE A 2 8.29 -13.79 8.81
CA ILE A 2 7.12 -13.66 7.91
C ILE A 2 6.01 -14.53 8.48
N ILE A 3 4.80 -13.97 8.61
CA ILE A 3 3.62 -14.68 9.11
C ILE A 3 2.51 -14.53 8.06
N ALA A 4 2.03 -15.65 7.54
CA ALA A 4 0.87 -15.71 6.66
C ALA A 4 -0.37 -16.15 7.46
N ILE A 5 -1.53 -15.51 7.22
CA ILE A 5 -2.79 -15.76 7.94
C ILE A 5 -3.92 -15.93 6.91
N ASP A 6 -4.34 -17.18 6.70
CA ASP A 6 -5.37 -17.57 5.72
C ASP A 6 -6.64 -18.13 6.37
N GLY A 7 -7.75 -18.13 5.62
CA GLY A 7 -9.06 -18.61 6.08
C GLY A 7 -10.25 -17.94 5.39
N PRO A 8 -11.49 -18.36 5.66
CA PRO A 8 -12.70 -17.94 4.93
C PRO A 8 -13.12 -16.48 5.21
N SER A 9 -13.93 -15.89 4.33
CA SER A 9 -14.46 -14.52 4.55
C SER A 9 -15.20 -14.41 5.89
N GLY A 10 -15.08 -13.26 6.56
CA GLY A 10 -15.71 -13.02 7.86
C GLY A 10 -15.04 -13.68 9.08
N SER A 11 -13.97 -14.46 8.91
CA SER A 11 -13.30 -15.17 10.02
C SER A 11 -12.40 -14.31 10.92
N GLY A 12 -12.38 -12.98 10.74
CA GLY A 12 -11.60 -12.04 11.56
C GLY A 12 -10.11 -11.91 11.22
N LYS A 13 -9.62 -12.54 10.14
CA LYS A 13 -8.18 -12.56 9.76
C LYS A 13 -7.51 -11.20 9.77
N SER A 14 -8.10 -10.21 9.09
CA SER A 14 -7.51 -8.88 8.99
C SER A 14 -7.40 -8.20 10.35
N THR A 15 -8.39 -8.40 11.24
CA THR A 15 -8.34 -7.89 12.61
C THR A 15 -7.25 -8.59 13.42
N THR A 16 -7.19 -9.92 13.38
CA THR A 16 -6.17 -10.70 14.10
C THR A 16 -4.77 -10.39 13.59
N ALA A 17 -4.56 -10.33 12.28
CA ALA A 17 -3.28 -10.00 11.65
C ALA A 17 -2.79 -8.63 12.10
N ARG A 18 -3.68 -7.62 12.11
CA ARG A 18 -3.35 -6.27 12.57
C ARG A 18 -2.95 -6.24 14.05
N LEU A 19 -3.72 -6.90 14.92
CA LEU A 19 -3.42 -6.95 16.36
C LEU A 19 -2.13 -7.71 16.66
N LEU A 20 -1.89 -8.82 15.95
CA LEU A 20 -0.66 -9.61 16.08
C LEU A 20 0.56 -8.81 15.64
N ALA A 21 0.46 -8.10 14.51
CA ALA A 21 1.51 -7.23 14.00
C ALA A 21 1.89 -6.13 15.01
N GLN A 22 0.88 -5.50 15.64
CA GLN A 22 1.08 -4.53 16.73
C GLN A 22 1.75 -5.16 17.96
N HIS A 23 1.34 -6.36 18.35
CA HIS A 23 1.90 -7.05 19.52
C HIS A 23 3.36 -7.47 19.32
N LEU A 24 3.73 -7.85 18.10
CA LEU A 24 5.07 -8.31 17.74
C LEU A 24 5.99 -7.19 17.22
N ASP A 25 5.49 -5.96 17.12
CA ASP A 25 6.18 -4.81 16.50
C ASP A 25 6.72 -5.13 15.08
N ILE A 26 5.88 -5.78 14.27
CA ILE A 26 6.18 -6.12 12.87
C ILE A 26 5.21 -5.43 11.91
N THR A 27 5.65 -5.21 10.68
CA THR A 27 4.83 -4.62 9.62
C THR A 27 3.67 -5.53 9.23
N HIS A 28 2.45 -4.99 9.22
CA HIS A 28 1.30 -5.62 8.60
C HIS A 28 1.24 -5.24 7.12
N LEU A 29 1.46 -6.21 6.22
CA LEU A 29 1.48 -5.96 4.78
C LEU A 29 0.06 -6.02 4.20
N ASP A 30 -0.47 -4.87 3.78
CA ASP A 30 -1.73 -4.75 3.03
C ASP A 30 -1.43 -4.60 1.54
N THR A 31 -1.67 -5.65 0.75
CA THR A 31 -1.43 -5.63 -0.70
C THR A 31 -2.30 -4.59 -1.41
N GLY A 32 -3.53 -4.33 -0.93
CA GLY A 32 -4.39 -3.27 -1.46
C GLY A 32 -3.79 -1.88 -1.25
N ALA A 33 -3.08 -1.68 -0.15
CA ALA A 33 -2.36 -0.42 0.09
C ALA A 33 -1.25 -0.20 -0.93
N MET A 34 -0.55 -1.26 -1.38
CA MET A 34 0.51 -1.14 -2.38
C MET A 34 -0.03 -0.64 -3.73
N TYR A 35 -1.17 -1.17 -4.20
CA TYR A 35 -1.80 -0.67 -5.43
C TYR A 35 -2.20 0.80 -5.28
N ARG A 36 -2.78 1.20 -4.15
CA ARG A 36 -3.15 2.61 -3.87
C ARG A 36 -1.94 3.54 -3.84
N VAL A 37 -0.79 3.08 -3.35
CA VAL A 37 0.48 3.85 -3.40
C VAL A 37 0.88 4.16 -4.84
N VAL A 38 0.89 3.13 -5.70
CA VAL A 38 1.24 3.30 -7.11
C VAL A 38 0.24 4.23 -7.81
N THR A 39 -1.06 4.01 -7.61
CA THR A 39 -2.12 4.87 -8.17
C THR A 39 -1.96 6.32 -7.76
N TRP A 40 -1.70 6.58 -6.47
CA TRP A 40 -1.46 7.93 -5.98
C TRP A 40 -0.21 8.56 -6.63
N GLY A 41 0.88 7.80 -6.74
CA GLY A 41 2.12 8.27 -7.35
C GLY A 41 1.96 8.62 -8.83
N LEU A 42 1.31 7.76 -9.62
CA LEU A 42 1.00 8.05 -11.02
C LEU A 42 0.13 9.29 -11.17
N LYS A 43 -0.90 9.43 -10.31
CA LYS A 43 -1.80 10.59 -10.34
C LYS A 43 -1.07 11.88 -9.96
N LYS A 44 -0.18 11.84 -8.97
CA LYS A 44 0.62 12.99 -8.53
C LYS A 44 1.57 13.48 -9.63
N GLU A 45 2.19 12.56 -10.36
CA GLU A 45 3.08 12.87 -11.49
C GLU A 45 2.33 13.13 -12.81
N ASN A 46 0.98 13.10 -12.78
CA ASN A 46 0.11 13.22 -13.96
C ASN A 46 0.42 12.20 -15.08
N ILE A 47 0.82 10.99 -14.71
CA ILE A 47 1.10 9.89 -15.64
C ILE A 47 -0.20 9.18 -15.99
N ASN A 48 -0.48 9.05 -17.28
CA ASN A 48 -1.59 8.24 -17.77
C ASN A 48 -1.27 6.76 -17.59
N ILE A 49 -2.17 6.01 -16.93
CA ILE A 49 -1.98 4.57 -16.69
C ILE A 49 -1.91 3.74 -17.98
N ASN A 50 -2.46 4.26 -19.08
CA ASN A 50 -2.39 3.60 -20.39
C ASN A 50 -1.06 3.87 -21.12
N ASP A 51 -0.22 4.78 -20.63
CA ASP A 51 1.15 4.97 -21.13
C ASP A 51 2.10 4.04 -20.37
N ILE A 52 2.19 2.81 -20.88
CA ILE A 52 2.98 1.72 -20.28
C ILE A 52 4.46 2.12 -20.12
N ALA A 53 5.03 2.88 -21.05
CA ALA A 53 6.43 3.27 -20.98
C ALA A 53 6.70 4.24 -19.82
N SER A 54 5.83 5.24 -19.64
CA SER A 54 5.90 6.17 -18.53
C SER A 54 5.61 5.50 -17.18
N VAL A 55 4.64 4.57 -17.14
CA VAL A 55 4.34 3.78 -15.95
C VAL A 55 5.54 2.92 -15.55
N ASN A 56 6.17 2.21 -16.49
CA ASN A 56 7.35 1.40 -16.19
C ASN A 56 8.51 2.25 -15.66
N SER A 57 8.77 3.39 -16.31
CA SER A 57 9.82 4.34 -15.89
C SER A 57 9.57 4.89 -14.48
N PHE A 58 8.30 5.09 -14.10
CA PHE A 58 7.91 5.48 -12.75
C PHE A 58 8.13 4.33 -11.74
N LEU A 59 7.72 3.11 -12.09
CA LEU A 59 7.86 1.93 -11.24
C LEU A 59 9.32 1.57 -10.97
N GLU A 60 10.22 1.70 -11.95
CA GLU A 60 11.66 1.46 -11.77
C GLU A 60 12.30 2.39 -10.74
N LYS A 61 11.75 3.60 -10.56
CA LYS A 61 12.23 4.60 -9.61
C LYS A 61 11.45 4.59 -8.30
N THR A 62 10.41 3.77 -8.21
CA THR A 62 9.51 3.74 -7.08
C THR A 62 10.13 2.97 -5.92
N ASN A 63 10.24 3.63 -4.77
CA ASN A 63 10.60 3.00 -3.51
C ASN A 63 9.44 3.13 -2.53
N ILE A 64 8.85 2.00 -2.17
CA ILE A 64 7.81 1.91 -1.14
C ILE A 64 8.46 1.40 0.15
N SER A 65 8.40 2.20 1.21
CA SER A 65 8.93 1.84 2.51
C SER A 65 7.91 2.05 3.62
N TYR A 66 8.18 1.44 4.78
CA TYR A 66 7.34 1.54 5.96
C TYR A 66 8.13 2.16 7.11
N LYS A 67 7.52 3.11 7.80
CA LYS A 67 8.01 3.69 9.05
C LYS A 67 7.08 3.25 10.19
N ASN A 68 7.63 2.98 11.37
CA ASN A 68 6.87 2.58 12.57
C ASN A 68 5.84 1.45 12.30
N ALA A 69 6.22 0.46 11.46
CA ALA A 69 5.42 -0.68 11.01
C ALA A 69 4.12 -0.39 10.20
N ASN A 70 3.56 0.83 10.25
CA ASN A 70 2.24 1.15 9.71
C ASN A 70 2.18 2.41 8.85
N GLU A 71 3.21 3.25 8.88
CA GLU A 71 3.28 4.45 8.08
C GLU A 71 3.91 4.14 6.73
N ILE A 72 3.13 4.25 5.66
CA ILE A 72 3.58 4.01 4.30
C ILE A 72 4.21 5.26 3.72
N MET A 73 5.37 5.07 3.09
CA MET A 73 6.12 6.10 2.40
C MET A 73 6.34 5.74 0.93
N LEU A 74 6.25 6.74 0.06
CA LEU A 74 6.64 6.64 -1.36
C LEU A 74 7.79 7.61 -1.62
N ASN A 75 8.93 7.11 -2.06
CA ASN A 75 10.12 7.92 -2.38
C ASN A 75 10.55 8.86 -1.23
N GLY A 76 10.32 8.44 0.03
CA GLY A 76 10.63 9.24 1.21
C GLY A 76 9.51 10.17 1.69
N GLU A 77 8.37 10.22 1.01
CA GLU A 77 7.20 11.02 1.40
C GLU A 77 6.18 10.18 2.17
N LEU A 78 5.70 10.68 3.31
CA LEU A 78 4.66 10.02 4.10
C LEU A 78 3.28 10.19 3.44
N ILE A 79 2.70 9.10 2.93
CA ILE A 79 1.46 9.11 2.12
C ILE A 79 0.33 8.28 2.71
N SER A 80 0.48 7.82 3.95
CA SER A 80 -0.48 6.93 4.63
C SER A 80 -1.93 7.40 4.61
N THR A 81 -2.16 8.70 4.73
CA THR A 81 -3.49 9.31 4.69
C THR A 81 -3.98 9.51 3.26
N GLU A 82 -3.08 9.92 2.38
CA GLU A 82 -3.36 10.24 0.98
C GLU A 82 -3.87 9.02 0.22
N ILE A 83 -3.22 7.87 0.37
CA ILE A 83 -3.62 6.64 -0.31
C ILE A 83 -4.98 6.09 0.16
N ARG A 84 -5.51 6.58 1.28
CA ARG A 84 -6.82 6.19 1.83
C ARG A 84 -7.94 7.15 1.43
N LYS A 85 -7.62 8.22 0.69
CA LYS A 85 -8.64 9.12 0.16
C LYS A 85 -9.53 8.37 -0.83
N LYS A 86 -10.79 8.80 -0.90
CA LYS A 86 -11.84 8.13 -1.68
C LYS A 86 -11.47 8.06 -3.16
N ASP A 87 -10.88 9.11 -3.71
CA ASP A 87 -10.48 9.22 -5.11
C ASP A 87 -9.36 8.25 -5.50
N ILE A 88 -8.50 7.86 -4.55
CA ILE A 88 -7.49 6.82 -4.76
C ILE A 88 -8.11 5.44 -4.58
N THR A 89 -8.88 5.25 -3.51
CA THR A 89 -9.50 3.95 -3.18
C THR A 89 -10.43 3.48 -4.29
N SER A 90 -11.27 4.36 -4.85
CA SER A 90 -12.18 4.02 -5.95
C SER A 90 -11.49 3.75 -7.30
N SER A 91 -10.20 4.04 -7.41
CA SER A 91 -9.42 3.84 -8.65
C SER A 91 -8.79 2.44 -8.72
N VAL A 92 -8.90 1.63 -7.65
CA VAL A 92 -8.34 0.28 -7.55
C VAL A 92 -9.36 -0.75 -7.03
N GLU A 93 -10.60 -0.34 -6.73
CA GLU A 93 -11.72 -1.21 -6.35
C GLU A 93 -12.60 -1.59 -7.55
#